data_AF-A0A6B2XLV7-F1
#
_entry.id   AF-A0A6B2XLV7-F1
#
_cell.length_a   1.000
_cell.length_b   1.000
_cell.length_c   1.000
_cell.angle_alpha   90.00
_cell.angle_beta   90.00
_cell.angle_gamma   90.00
#
_symmetry.space_group_name_H-M   'P 1'
#
loop_
_entity.id
_entity.type
_entity.pdbx_description
1 polymer ?
#
loop_
_entity_poly.entity_id
_entity_poly.type
_entity_poly.pdbx_seq_one_letter_code
_entity_poly.pdbx_strand_id
1 'polypeptide(L)'
;NLVAAGLMEIRGSVLVAADGTETEVDAIVFGTGFHVTDMPIADRVVGVDGKTLAEVWKDGMQSLRGATAAGFPNWMTIIGPNTGLGNSSMILMIESQLNYMADYMRQLGVLGGKVALAARPSAINAWNRQVQARMERTVWNT
;
A
#
# COMPACT_ATOMS: atom_id res chain seq x y z
N ASN A 1 -34.31 0.07 -9.67
CA ASN A 1 -33.92 0.90 -10.82
C ASN A 1 -32.41 1.09 -10.79
N LEU A 2 -31.72 0.69 -11.86
CA LEU A 2 -30.28 0.89 -12.05
C LEU A 2 -30.09 1.93 -13.14
N VAL A 3 -29.22 2.92 -12.90
CA VAL A 3 -28.76 3.89 -13.92
C VAL A 3 -27.34 3.50 -14.30
N ALA A 4 -27.12 3.10 -15.55
CA ALA A 4 -25.84 2.58 -16.04
C ALA A 4 -24.93 3.69 -16.62
N ALA A 5 -24.97 4.87 -16.01
CA ALA A 5 -24.16 6.04 -16.36
C ALA A 5 -23.57 6.66 -15.09
N GLY A 6 -22.39 7.28 -15.20
CA GLY A 6 -21.73 7.92 -14.06
C GLY A 6 -22.52 9.13 -13.55
N LEU A 7 -22.47 9.36 -12.23
CA LEU A 7 -23.02 10.58 -11.62
C LEU A 7 -22.18 11.79 -12.08
N MET A 8 -22.84 12.79 -12.66
CA MET A 8 -22.19 14.02 -13.15
C MET A 8 -22.39 15.21 -12.21
N GLU A 9 -23.59 15.35 -11.66
CA GLU A 9 -23.96 16.52 -10.87
C GLU A 9 -25.00 16.14 -9.80
N ILE A 10 -24.93 16.83 -8.65
CA ILE A 10 -25.94 16.77 -7.59
C ILE A 10 -26.60 18.15 -7.51
N ARG A 11 -27.90 18.23 -7.83
CA ARG A 11 -28.71 19.45 -7.81
C ARG A 11 -29.75 19.35 -6.69
N GLY A 12 -29.37 19.73 -5.47
CA GLY A 12 -30.25 19.55 -4.31
C GLY A 12 -30.54 18.06 -4.07
N SER A 13 -31.82 17.66 -4.15
CA SER A 13 -32.26 16.26 -4.06
C SER A 13 -32.18 15.49 -5.39
N VAL A 14 -31.84 16.16 -6.50
CA VAL A 14 -31.82 15.54 -7.84
C VAL A 14 -30.40 15.15 -8.24
N LEU A 15 -30.20 13.87 -8.55
CA LEU A 15 -28.97 13.34 -9.13
C LEU A 15 -29.06 13.35 -10.65
N VAL A 16 -28.03 13.87 -11.33
CA VAL A 16 -27.95 13.93 -12.80
C VAL A 16 -26.85 12.99 -13.27
N ALA A 17 -27.23 12.00 -14.06
CA ALA A 17 -26.29 11.05 -14.68
C ALA A 17 -25.74 11.56 -16.02
N ALA A 18 -24.64 10.97 -16.49
CA ALA A 18 -23.97 11.38 -17.73
C ALA A 18 -24.81 11.19 -19.00
N ASP A 19 -25.84 10.34 -18.96
CA ASP A 19 -26.81 10.16 -20.05
C ASP A 19 -28.00 11.14 -19.99
N GLY A 20 -27.99 12.06 -19.01
CA GLY A 20 -29.06 13.03 -18.76
C GLY A 20 -30.20 12.51 -17.89
N THR A 21 -30.15 11.26 -17.41
CA THR A 21 -31.15 10.73 -16.48
C THR A 21 -31.12 11.51 -15.16
N GLU A 22 -32.28 11.94 -14.70
CA GLU A 22 -32.47 12.62 -13.42
C GLU A 22 -33.20 11.71 -12.43
N THR A 23 -32.78 11.69 -11.16
CA THR A 23 -33.43 10.90 -10.10
C THR A 23 -33.45 11.69 -8.81
N GLU A 24 -34.64 11.88 -8.24
CA GLU A 24 -34.80 12.49 -6.92
C GLU A 24 -34.53 11.45 -5.81
N VAL A 25 -33.77 11.85 -4.80
CA VAL A 25 -33.39 10.99 -3.67
C VAL A 25 -33.46 11.74 -2.35
N ASP A 26 -33.78 11.01 -1.28
CA ASP A 26 -33.74 11.54 0.09
C ASP A 26 -32.36 11.44 0.74
N ALA A 27 -31.49 10.55 0.23
CA ALA A 27 -30.15 10.30 0.76
C ALA A 27 -29.18 9.82 -0.33
N ILE A 28 -27.89 10.13 -0.13
CA ILE A 28 -26.80 9.73 -1.02
C ILE A 28 -25.74 8.97 -0.21
N VAL A 29 -25.30 7.82 -0.72
CA VAL A 29 -24.21 7.03 -0.15
C VAL A 29 -23.08 6.92 -1.16
N PHE A 30 -21.92 7.51 -0.84
CA PHE A 30 -20.73 7.42 -1.69
C PHE A 30 -19.99 6.10 -1.46
N GLY A 31 -20.29 5.12 -2.30
CA GLY A 31 -19.57 3.85 -2.40
C GLY A 31 -18.36 3.90 -3.34
N THR A 32 -17.68 5.05 -3.48
CA THR A 32 -16.63 5.30 -4.50
C THR A 32 -15.25 4.72 -4.14
N GLY A 33 -15.14 4.01 -3.01
CA GLY A 33 -13.89 3.40 -2.55
C GLY A 33 -12.93 4.39 -1.87
N PHE A 34 -11.63 4.07 -1.91
CA PHE A 34 -10.56 4.81 -1.24
C PHE A 34 -9.32 4.90 -2.13
N HIS A 35 -8.45 5.89 -1.89
CA HIS A 35 -7.10 5.91 -2.46
C HIS A 35 -6.19 4.96 -1.67
N VAL A 36 -5.94 3.77 -2.24
CA VAL A 36 -5.22 2.68 -1.54
C VAL A 36 -3.69 2.85 -1.57
N THR A 37 -3.18 3.65 -2.50
CA THR A 37 -1.74 3.93 -2.65
C THR A 37 -1.26 5.12 -1.82
N ASP A 38 -2.18 5.88 -1.24
CA ASP A 38 -1.81 7.05 -0.45
C ASP A 38 -1.28 6.58 0.89
N MET A 39 -0.02 6.88 1.16
CA MET A 39 0.63 6.58 2.43
C MET A 39 1.10 7.88 3.07
N PRO A 40 0.21 8.66 3.75
CA PRO A 40 0.55 9.98 4.30
C PRO A 40 1.71 9.98 5.30
N ILE A 41 2.01 8.82 5.90
CA ILE A 41 3.18 8.65 6.76
C ILE A 41 4.50 8.74 5.96
N ALA A 42 4.49 8.38 4.67
CA ALA A 42 5.68 8.35 3.82
C ALA A 42 6.30 9.75 3.61
N ASP A 43 5.50 10.81 3.67
CA ASP A 43 5.99 12.21 3.63
C ASP A 43 6.72 12.62 4.92
N ARG A 44 6.49 11.90 6.02
CA ARG A 44 7.06 12.22 7.34
C ARG A 44 8.26 11.35 7.71
N VAL A 45 8.46 10.24 7.01
CA VAL A 45 9.60 9.34 7.26
C VAL A 45 10.76 9.79 6.38
N VAL A 46 11.85 10.24 7.01
CA VAL A 46 13.07 10.70 6.33
C VAL A 46 14.18 9.66 6.51
N GLY A 47 14.79 9.25 5.41
CA GLY A 47 15.88 8.28 5.38
C GLY A 47 17.24 8.91 5.66
N VAL A 48 18.28 8.07 5.69
CA VAL A 48 19.67 8.51 5.97
C VAL A 48 20.23 9.46 4.91
N ASP A 49 19.70 9.42 3.69
CA ASP A 49 20.10 10.28 2.57
C ASP A 49 19.30 11.61 2.54
N GLY A 50 18.53 11.91 3.59
CA GLY A 50 17.74 13.15 3.71
C GLY A 50 16.46 13.17 2.86
N LYS A 51 16.16 12.09 2.12
CA LYS A 51 14.95 11.96 1.30
C LYS A 51 13.80 11.35 2.10
N THR A 52 12.58 11.78 1.80
CA THR A 52 11.38 11.16 2.37
C THR A 52 11.10 9.80 1.73
N LEU A 53 10.35 8.94 2.42
CA LEU A 53 9.90 7.66 1.86
C LEU A 53 8.98 7.88 0.64
N ALA A 54 8.17 8.94 0.65
CA ALA A 54 7.36 9.33 -0.50
C ALA A 54 8.22 9.67 -1.73
N GLU A 55 9.32 10.42 -1.55
CA GLU A 55 10.25 10.73 -2.64
C GLU A 55 10.94 9.48 -3.21
N VAL A 56 11.27 8.51 -2.35
CA VAL A 56 11.89 7.25 -2.76
C VAL A 56 10.90 6.33 -3.49
N TRP A 57 9.61 6.42 -3.17
CA TRP A 57 8.56 5.56 -3.72
C TRP A 57 7.73 6.17 -4.85
N LYS A 58 8.00 7.41 -5.24
CA LYS A 58 7.23 8.15 -6.26
C LYS A 58 7.07 7.40 -7.60
N ASP A 59 8.07 6.62 -8.00
CA ASP A 59 8.10 5.90 -9.28
C ASP A 59 7.68 4.42 -9.14
N GLY A 60 7.20 4.03 -7.96
CA GLY A 60 6.80 2.67 -7.64
C GLY A 60 7.29 2.26 -6.27
N MET A 61 6.34 1.88 -5.40
CA MET A 61 6.65 1.42 -4.06
C MET A 61 7.37 0.06 -4.08
N GLN A 62 8.54 0.00 -3.45
CA GLN A 62 9.32 -1.22 -3.34
C GLN A 62 9.80 -1.44 -1.90
N SER A 63 9.66 -2.67 -1.43
CA SER A 63 10.15 -3.08 -0.11
C SER A 63 10.60 -4.52 -0.11
N LEU A 64 11.46 -4.87 0.85
CA LEU A 64 11.79 -6.26 1.13
C LEU A 64 10.64 -6.86 1.95
N ARG A 65 10.02 -7.93 1.42
CA ARG A 65 8.92 -8.67 2.07
C ARG A 65 7.72 -7.80 2.48
N GLY A 66 7.48 -6.69 1.78
CA GLY A 66 6.40 -5.79 2.13
C GLY A 66 6.62 -4.97 3.39
N ALA A 67 7.83 -4.99 3.97
CA ALA A 67 8.06 -4.50 5.33
C ALA A 67 9.14 -3.42 5.44
N THR A 68 10.30 -3.58 4.78
CA THR A 68 11.45 -2.67 4.95
C THR A 68 11.89 -2.03 3.63
N ALA A 69 12.32 -0.77 3.68
CA ALA A 69 12.85 -0.02 2.53
C ALA A 69 14.35 0.25 2.68
N ALA A 70 15.07 0.40 1.55
CA ALA A 70 16.47 0.77 1.56
C ALA A 70 16.64 2.26 1.90
N GLY A 71 17.66 2.61 2.67
CA GLY A 71 17.88 3.98 3.15
C GLY A 71 17.07 4.36 4.40
N PHE A 72 16.21 3.46 4.90
CA PHE A 72 15.38 3.67 6.09
C PHE A 72 15.72 2.62 7.16
N PRO A 73 16.88 2.75 7.84
CA PRO A 73 17.28 1.78 8.86
C PRO A 73 16.30 1.79 10.03
N ASN A 74 16.04 0.62 10.61
CA ASN A 74 15.11 0.44 11.74
C ASN A 74 13.66 0.89 11.49
N TRP A 75 13.30 1.16 10.22
CA TRP A 75 11.93 1.41 9.82
C TRP A 75 11.30 0.14 9.25
N MET A 76 10.09 -0.18 9.73
CA MET A 76 9.25 -1.27 9.20
C MET A 76 7.81 -0.78 9.06
N THR A 77 7.11 -1.28 8.04
CA THR A 77 5.67 -1.12 7.88
C THR A 77 4.94 -2.45 7.92
N ILE A 78 3.72 -2.42 8.44
CA ILE A 78 2.73 -3.48 8.30
C ILE A 78 1.76 -3.06 7.19
N ILE A 79 1.30 -4.02 6.38
CA ILE A 79 0.53 -3.80 5.16
C ILE A 79 1.27 -2.87 4.17
N GLY A 80 2.58 -3.13 3.98
CA GLY A 80 3.38 -2.38 3.02
C GLY A 80 3.25 -2.89 1.58
N PRO A 81 4.14 -2.43 0.69
CA PRO A 81 4.05 -2.74 -0.75
C PRO A 81 3.97 -4.24 -1.04
N ASN A 82 3.12 -4.63 -2.00
CA ASN A 82 2.87 -6.02 -2.40
C ASN A 82 2.26 -6.94 -1.31
N THR A 83 1.53 -6.38 -0.33
CA THR A 83 0.86 -7.19 0.72
C THR A 83 -0.66 -7.02 0.79
N GLY A 84 -1.23 -6.02 0.11
CA GLY A 84 -2.67 -5.82 -0.02
C GLY A 84 -3.31 -6.80 -1.00
N LEU A 85 -3.41 -8.07 -0.62
CA LEU A 85 -3.97 -9.13 -1.47
C LEU A 85 -5.50 -9.09 -1.44
N GLY A 86 -6.16 -8.81 -2.58
CA GLY A 86 -7.63 -8.81 -2.70
C GLY A 86 -8.29 -10.19 -2.63
N ASN A 87 -7.49 -11.26 -2.66
CA ASN A 87 -7.93 -12.66 -2.69
C ASN A 87 -7.59 -13.44 -1.41
N SER A 88 -7.08 -12.78 -0.38
CA SER A 88 -6.67 -13.41 0.89
C SER A 88 -6.95 -12.49 2.07
N SER A 89 -6.97 -13.06 3.28
CA SER A 89 -7.22 -12.27 4.48
C SER A 89 -6.07 -11.31 4.77
N MET A 90 -6.39 -10.03 4.94
CA MET A 90 -5.42 -9.03 5.41
C MET A 90 -4.86 -9.39 6.80
N ILE A 91 -5.67 -10.04 7.65
CA ILE A 91 -5.25 -10.47 8.99
C ILE A 91 -4.09 -11.47 8.89
N LEU A 92 -4.15 -12.41 7.95
CA LEU A 92 -3.06 -13.38 7.74
C LEU A 92 -1.76 -12.67 7.35
N MET A 93 -1.85 -11.63 6.52
CA MET A 93 -0.68 -10.82 6.15
C MET A 93 -0.13 -10.04 7.34
N ILE A 94 -1.00 -9.41 8.13
CA ILE A 94 -0.64 -8.70 9.36
C ILE A 94 0.09 -9.65 10.32
N GLU A 95 -0.49 -10.81 10.63
CA GLU A 95 0.11 -11.80 11.54
C GLU A 95 1.48 -12.28 11.03
N SER A 96 1.59 -12.56 9.73
CA SER A 96 2.86 -12.95 9.11
C SER A 96 3.93 -11.86 9.24
N GLN A 97 3.55 -10.60 9.05
CA GLN A 97 4.46 -9.46 9.18
C GLN A 97 4.79 -9.14 10.64
N LEU A 98 3.86 -9.32 11.57
CA LEU A 98 4.10 -9.19 13.02
C LEU A 98 5.12 -10.23 13.49
N ASN A 99 5.00 -11.48 13.03
CA ASN A 99 5.97 -12.53 13.31
C ASN A 99 7.37 -12.17 12.77
N TYR A 100 7.43 -11.62 11.54
CA TYR A 100 8.68 -11.14 10.96
C TYR A 100 9.28 -9.97 11.74
N MET A 101 8.46 -9.00 12.17
CA MET A 101 8.89 -7.86 12.98
C MET A 101 9.38 -8.29 14.37
N ALA A 102 8.72 -9.26 15.01
CA ALA A 102 9.16 -9.81 16.28
C ALA A 102 10.55 -10.46 16.16
N ASP A 103 10.81 -11.20 15.08
CA ASP A 103 12.14 -11.75 14.81
C ASP A 103 13.17 -10.65 14.51
N TYR A 104 12.80 -9.65 13.71
CA TYR A 104 13.65 -8.48 13.46
C TYR A 104 14.09 -7.76 14.74
N MET A 105 13.15 -7.51 15.67
CA MET A 105 13.45 -6.90 16.97
C MET A 105 14.35 -7.79 17.83
N ARG A 106 14.15 -9.11 17.80
CA ARG A 106 15.03 -10.07 18.49
C ARG A 106 16.47 -9.98 17.96
N GLN A 107 16.63 -9.91 16.64
CA GLN A 107 17.95 -9.75 16.01
C GLN A 107 18.63 -8.42 16.41
N LEU A 108 17.89 -7.31 16.48
CA LEU A 108 18.42 -6.05 17.01
C LEU A 108 18.91 -6.19 18.46
N GLY A 109 18.18 -6.95 19.29
CA GLY A 109 18.59 -7.28 20.66
C GLY A 109 19.90 -8.08 20.72
N VAL A 110 20.04 -9.11 19.88
CA VAL A 110 21.28 -9.93 19.79
C VAL A 110 22.48 -9.08 19.36
N LEU A 111 22.27 -8.11 18.47
CA LEU A 111 23.30 -7.18 18.02
C LEU A 111 23.59 -6.04 19.02
N GLY A 112 22.99 -6.08 20.21
CA GLY A 112 23.27 -5.17 21.32
C GLY A 112 22.59 -3.80 21.22
N GLY A 113 21.57 -3.65 20.36
CA GLY A 113 20.72 -2.44 20.29
C GLY A 113 21.41 -1.15 19.82
N LYS A 114 22.68 -1.22 19.42
CA LYS A 114 23.50 -0.07 18.96
C LYS A 114 23.76 -0.11 17.45
N VAL A 115 23.01 -0.93 16.73
CA VAL A 115 23.12 -1.09 15.28
C VAL A 115 21.83 -0.67 14.60
N ALA A 116 21.97 -0.20 13.38
CA ALA A 116 20.85 0.07 12.50
C ALA A 116 20.81 -1.01 11.42
N LEU A 117 19.69 -1.73 11.30
CA LEU A 117 19.51 -2.69 10.23
C LEU A 117 18.80 -1.99 9.07
N ALA A 118 19.40 -2.06 7.89
CA ALA A 118 18.83 -1.52 6.65
C ALA A 118 18.69 -2.65 5.62
N ALA A 119 17.59 -2.64 4.89
CA ALA A 119 17.41 -3.55 3.77
C ALA A 119 18.43 -3.24 2.67
N ARG A 120 19.18 -4.27 2.23
CA ARG A 120 20.10 -4.13 1.10
C ARG A 120 19.30 -3.90 -0.19
N PRO A 121 19.65 -2.93 -1.05
CA PRO A 121 18.97 -2.71 -2.32
C PRO A 121 18.89 -3.99 -3.18
N SER A 122 19.95 -4.80 -3.19
CA SER A 122 19.97 -6.08 -3.90
C SER A 122 18.92 -7.09 -3.40
N ALA A 123 18.64 -7.12 -2.10
CA ALA A 123 17.62 -7.99 -1.51
C ALA A 123 16.20 -7.52 -1.87
N ILE A 124 15.96 -6.20 -1.84
CA ILE A 124 14.70 -5.60 -2.30
C ILE A 124 14.47 -5.93 -3.77
N ASN A 125 15.48 -5.73 -4.61
CA ASN A 125 15.37 -6.00 -6.05
C ASN A 125 15.11 -7.47 -6.34
N ALA A 126 15.80 -8.39 -5.63
CA ALA A 126 15.56 -9.82 -5.77
C ALA A 126 14.13 -10.21 -5.35
N TRP A 127 13.65 -9.69 -4.23
CA TRP A 127 12.28 -9.92 -3.76
C TRP A 127 11.24 -9.41 -4.75
N ASN A 128 11.37 -8.17 -5.22
CA ASN A 128 10.42 -7.58 -6.17
C ASN A 128 10.42 -8.35 -7.49
N ARG A 129 11.58 -8.73 -8.04
CA ARG A 129 11.62 -9.59 -9.24
C ARG A 129 10.88 -10.91 -9.03
N GLN A 130 11.03 -11.53 -7.86
CA GLN A 130 10.31 -12.77 -7.56
C GLN A 130 8.79 -12.56 -7.49
N VAL A 131 8.34 -11.46 -6.89
CA VAL A 131 6.92 -11.09 -6.82
C VAL A 131 6.37 -10.85 -8.23
N GLN A 132 7.07 -10.04 -9.04
CA GLN A 132 6.66 -9.73 -10.42
C GLN A 132 6.60 -10.98 -11.31
N ALA A 133 7.63 -11.84 -11.26
CA ALA A 133 7.63 -13.11 -12.01
C ALA A 133 6.49 -14.06 -11.60
N ARG A 134 6.01 -13.99 -10.35
CA ARG A 134 4.82 -14.74 -9.90
C ARG A 134 3.53 -14.10 -10.42
N MET A 135 3.45 -12.78 -10.46
CA MET A 135 2.29 -12.04 -10.97
C MET A 135 2.05 -12.28 -12.47
N GLU A 136 3.09 -12.47 -13.27
CA GLU A 136 3.00 -12.75 -14.71
C GLU A 136 2.06 -13.91 -15.07
N ARG A 137 1.90 -14.89 -14.17
CA ARG A 137 1.06 -16.09 -14.38
C ARG A 137 -0.35 -15.94 -13.83
N THR A 138 -0.76 -14.72 -13.48
CA THR A 138 -2.05 -14.46 -12.82
C THR A 138 -2.92 -13.54 -13.67
N VAL A 139 -4.21 -13.51 -13.36
CA VAL A 139 -5.18 -12.56 -13.96
C VAL A 139 -4.99 -11.12 -13.51
N TRP A 140 -4.02 -10.86 -12.62
CA TRP A 140 -3.75 -9.54 -12.03
C TRP A 140 -2.62 -8.78 -12.74
N ASN A 141 -2.17 -9.28 -13.90
CA ASN A 141 -1.20 -8.61 -14.76
C ASN A 141 -1.92 -8.23 -16.06
N THR A 142 -1.92 -6.94 -16.40
CA THR A 142 -2.51 -6.37 -17.63
C THR A 142 -1.47 -5.58 -18.40
#